data_AF-A0A5B7X1T6-F1
#
_entry.id   AF-A0A5B7X1T6-F1
#
_cell.length_a   1.000
_cell.length_b   1.000
_cell.length_c   1.000
_cell.angle_alpha   90.00
_cell.angle_beta   90.00
_cell.angle_gamma   90.00
#
_symmetry.space_group_name_H-M   'P 1'
#
loop_
_entity.id
_entity.type
_entity.pdbx_description
1 polymer ?
#
loop_
_entity_poly.entity_id
_entity_poly.type
_entity_poly.pdbx_seq_one_letter_code
_entity_poly.pdbx_strand_id
1 'polypeptide(L)'
;MRNFKTFVCTILFSLSITIFSYSQSDSLSQILKNRDTISLTEAQAYKMLYENQINSNTAILSTIFYALGGLGAAVLLVFGSTWWFNEKKVKDLLNNLEDKATDIKNENHTEIKENINQLSAETFNDFNEFKRALENEIKEKINELKKVSTKSKKELKDENQVAITNYQNLLKSYNENLQSQIENYKKQFEANVNLINKELKGINQENKKQLKFHSNQFKRDILKHNAEIAALKGNSNIALMAYLDYSIFLFDSNNHFTFKYVYKDIINCLNKVEFIYTDELEGLNTLTKVAEEEYPKESKQIKELYKELEVRKL
;
A
#
# COMPACT_ATOMS: atom_id res chain seq x y z
N MET A 1 -62.96 -3.85 65.67
CA MET A 1 -64.37 -3.79 65.20
C MET A 1 -65.18 -5.09 65.37
N ARG A 2 -64.58 -6.26 65.65
CA ARG A 2 -65.30 -7.55 65.74
C ARG A 2 -66.19 -7.70 67.00
N ASN A 3 -65.84 -7.03 68.11
CA ASN A 3 -66.60 -7.08 69.38
C ASN A 3 -67.80 -6.09 69.44
N PHE A 4 -67.89 -5.14 68.52
CA PHE A 4 -68.96 -4.13 68.53
C PHE A 4 -70.28 -4.69 68.00
N LYS A 5 -70.23 -5.57 66.98
CA LYS A 5 -71.44 -6.20 66.41
C LYS A 5 -72.08 -7.21 67.36
N THR A 6 -71.29 -7.97 68.11
CA THR A 6 -71.81 -8.91 69.12
C THR A 6 -72.45 -8.19 70.31
N PHE A 7 -71.90 -7.04 70.72
CA PHE A 7 -72.44 -6.22 71.82
C PHE A 7 -73.76 -5.53 71.45
N VAL A 8 -73.91 -5.05 70.21
CA VAL A 8 -75.15 -4.41 69.73
C VAL A 8 -76.30 -5.43 69.62
N CYS A 9 -76.03 -6.67 69.20
CA CYS A 9 -77.06 -7.71 69.14
C CYS A 9 -77.52 -8.19 70.53
N THR A 10 -76.62 -8.31 71.52
CA THR A 10 -77.05 -8.66 72.89
C THR A 10 -77.83 -7.55 73.58
N ILE A 11 -77.52 -6.29 73.30
CA ILE A 11 -78.31 -5.14 73.79
C ILE A 11 -79.68 -5.08 73.12
N LEU A 12 -79.78 -5.29 71.81
CA LEU A 12 -81.08 -5.31 71.12
C LEU A 12 -81.97 -6.47 71.59
N PHE A 13 -81.39 -7.65 71.83
CA PHE A 13 -82.13 -8.81 72.32
C PHE A 13 -82.59 -8.65 73.78
N SER A 14 -81.78 -8.02 74.65
CA SER A 14 -82.19 -7.71 76.03
C SER A 14 -83.24 -6.59 76.10
N LEU A 15 -83.20 -5.60 75.19
CA LEU A 15 -84.20 -4.53 75.08
C LEU A 15 -85.59 -5.07 74.70
N SER A 16 -85.67 -6.09 73.84
CA SER A 16 -86.94 -6.72 73.45
C SER A 16 -87.58 -7.54 74.58
N ILE A 17 -86.79 -8.11 75.49
CA ILE A 17 -87.30 -8.92 76.62
C ILE A 17 -87.84 -8.02 77.75
N THR A 18 -87.25 -6.83 77.96
CA THR A 18 -87.73 -5.87 78.96
C THR A 18 -89.02 -5.17 78.53
N ILE A 19 -89.21 -4.87 77.24
CA ILE A 19 -90.45 -4.25 76.72
C ILE A 19 -91.64 -5.22 76.82
N PHE A 20 -91.43 -6.53 76.67
CA PHE A 20 -92.49 -7.53 76.82
C PHE A 20 -92.88 -7.78 78.29
N SER A 21 -91.94 -7.57 79.23
CA SER A 21 -92.19 -7.75 80.67
C SER A 21 -92.91 -6.54 81.33
N TYR A 22 -92.91 -5.36 80.69
CA TYR A 22 -93.58 -4.16 81.21
C TYR A 22 -95.05 -4.01 80.79
N SER A 23 -95.53 -4.85 79.85
CA SER A 23 -96.89 -4.78 79.28
C SER A 23 -97.92 -5.64 80.01
N GLN A 24 -97.56 -6.32 81.11
CA GLN A 24 -98.42 -7.31 81.77
C GLN A 24 -98.58 -7.12 83.29
N SER A 25 -98.46 -5.88 83.79
CA SER A 25 -98.57 -5.58 85.22
C SER A 25 -99.66 -4.57 85.62
N ASP A 26 -100.60 -4.19 84.74
CA ASP A 26 -101.47 -3.02 85.01
C ASP A 26 -102.99 -3.22 84.74
N SER A 27 -103.54 -4.43 84.89
CA SER A 27 -104.99 -4.65 84.69
C SER A 27 -105.70 -5.67 85.61
N LEU A 28 -105.14 -6.01 86.78
CA LEU A 28 -105.76 -6.96 87.72
C LEU A 28 -105.98 -6.38 89.13
N SER A 29 -106.28 -5.08 89.23
CA SER A 29 -106.57 -4.36 90.49
C SER A 29 -107.94 -3.65 90.54
N GLN A 30 -108.92 -4.02 89.70
CA GLN A 30 -110.22 -3.31 89.65
C GLN A 30 -111.50 -4.18 89.56
N ILE A 31 -111.51 -5.41 90.09
CA ILE A 31 -112.77 -6.20 90.24
C ILE A 31 -112.93 -6.70 91.68
N LEU A 32 -112.91 -5.74 92.61
CA LEU A 32 -113.31 -5.86 94.01
C LEU A 32 -113.99 -4.53 94.41
N LYS A 33 -115.29 -4.39 94.09
CA LYS A 33 -116.30 -3.55 94.78
C LYS A 33 -117.52 -3.33 93.88
N ASN A 34 -118.55 -4.14 94.08
CA ASN A 34 -119.87 -3.64 94.47
C ASN A 34 -120.83 -4.83 94.61
N ARG A 35 -121.12 -5.17 95.87
CA ARG A 35 -122.41 -5.72 96.26
C ARG A 35 -123.45 -4.68 95.93
N ASP A 36 -124.49 -5.05 95.21
CA ASP A 36 -125.85 -4.65 95.56
C ASP A 36 -126.83 -5.69 95.02
N THR A 37 -127.70 -6.13 95.93
CA THR A 37 -128.71 -7.16 95.78
C THR A 37 -129.85 -6.66 94.91
N ILE A 38 -129.97 -7.15 93.67
CA ILE A 38 -131.19 -7.01 92.87
C ILE A 38 -131.41 -8.31 92.08
N SER A 39 -132.61 -8.86 92.25
CA SER A 39 -133.10 -10.12 91.70
C SER A 39 -132.90 -10.24 90.18
N LEU A 40 -132.13 -11.26 89.80
CA LEU A 40 -131.90 -11.67 88.41
C LEU A 40 -133.21 -12.11 87.75
N THR A 41 -133.56 -11.41 86.66
CA THR A 41 -134.58 -11.82 85.70
C THR A 41 -133.94 -12.74 84.65
N GLU A 42 -134.66 -13.76 84.22
CA GLU A 42 -134.21 -14.88 83.35
C GLU A 42 -133.42 -14.45 82.09
N ALA A 43 -133.71 -13.26 81.55
CA ALA A 43 -133.02 -12.69 80.38
C ALA A 43 -131.52 -12.34 80.62
N GLN A 44 -131.13 -12.00 81.84
CA GLN A 44 -129.73 -11.67 82.16
C GLN A 44 -128.85 -12.92 82.33
N ALA A 45 -129.43 -14.04 82.75
CA ALA A 45 -128.71 -15.32 82.85
C ALA A 45 -128.30 -15.86 81.47
N TYR A 46 -129.18 -15.72 80.46
CA TYR A 46 -128.86 -16.13 79.08
C TYR A 46 -127.75 -15.27 78.46
N LYS A 47 -127.72 -13.96 78.72
CA LYS A 47 -126.66 -13.08 78.23
C LYS A 47 -125.30 -13.43 78.85
N MET A 48 -125.27 -13.73 80.16
CA MET A 48 -124.05 -14.14 80.84
C MET A 48 -123.49 -15.47 80.32
N LEU A 49 -124.35 -16.45 80.01
CA LEU A 49 -123.92 -17.73 79.41
C LEU A 49 -123.29 -17.52 78.01
N TYR A 50 -123.87 -16.64 77.19
CA TYR A 50 -123.36 -16.36 75.84
C TYR A 50 -122.03 -15.61 75.84
N GLU A 51 -121.90 -14.58 76.69
CA GLU A 51 -120.64 -13.82 76.83
C GLU A 51 -119.51 -14.69 77.40
N ASN A 52 -119.80 -15.61 78.33
CA ASN A 52 -118.80 -16.55 78.84
C ASN A 52 -118.31 -17.53 77.76
N GLN A 53 -119.20 -17.96 76.87
CA GLN A 53 -118.85 -18.89 75.80
C GLN A 53 -117.97 -18.23 74.73
N ILE A 54 -118.22 -16.96 74.40
CA ILE A 54 -117.37 -16.17 73.51
C ILE A 54 -115.98 -15.97 74.13
N ASN A 55 -115.93 -15.50 75.39
CA ASN A 55 -114.65 -15.24 76.07
C ASN A 55 -113.82 -16.53 76.24
N SER A 56 -114.45 -17.67 76.55
CA SER A 56 -113.75 -18.95 76.63
C SER A 56 -113.19 -19.38 75.26
N ASN A 57 -113.94 -19.20 74.18
CA ASN A 57 -113.45 -19.52 72.83
C ASN A 57 -112.30 -18.60 72.41
N THR A 58 -112.37 -17.30 72.72
CA THR A 58 -111.29 -16.36 72.41
C THR A 58 -110.00 -16.69 73.18
N ALA A 59 -110.11 -17.09 74.46
CA ALA A 59 -108.97 -17.50 75.28
C ALA A 59 -108.33 -18.82 74.78
N ILE A 60 -109.13 -19.78 74.32
CA ILE A 60 -108.61 -21.00 73.68
C ILE A 60 -107.88 -20.64 72.39
N LEU A 61 -108.46 -19.78 71.55
CA LEU A 61 -107.84 -19.35 70.29
C LEU A 61 -106.50 -18.62 70.53
N SER A 62 -106.41 -17.72 71.51
CA SER A 62 -105.17 -17.01 71.82
C SER A 62 -104.09 -17.96 72.31
N THR A 63 -104.46 -18.96 73.11
CA THR A 63 -103.52 -19.98 73.61
C THR A 63 -102.98 -20.83 72.47
N ILE A 64 -103.83 -21.22 71.51
CA ILE A 64 -103.40 -21.93 70.29
C ILE A 64 -102.47 -21.04 69.47
N PHE A 65 -102.78 -19.76 69.28
CA PHE A 65 -101.90 -18.83 68.54
C PHE A 65 -100.55 -18.62 69.22
N TYR A 66 -100.51 -18.51 70.56
CA TYR A 66 -99.25 -18.43 71.31
C TYR A 66 -98.46 -19.73 71.24
N ALA A 67 -99.11 -20.89 71.33
CA ALA A 67 -98.46 -22.19 71.15
C ALA A 67 -97.91 -22.35 69.73
N LEU A 68 -98.67 -21.96 68.70
CA LEU A 68 -98.22 -21.97 67.30
C LEU A 68 -97.07 -20.98 67.07
N GLY A 69 -97.13 -19.80 67.66
CA GLY A 69 -96.08 -18.78 67.61
C GLY A 69 -94.80 -19.26 68.30
N GLY A 70 -94.93 -19.90 69.45
CA GLY A 70 -93.81 -20.51 70.18
C GLY A 70 -93.16 -21.65 69.41
N LEU A 71 -93.96 -22.53 68.78
CA LEU A 71 -93.47 -23.59 67.90
C LEU A 71 -92.77 -23.02 66.66
N GLY A 72 -93.35 -21.99 66.02
CA GLY A 72 -92.75 -21.31 64.87
C GLY A 72 -91.39 -20.67 65.20
N ALA A 73 -91.28 -20.02 66.37
CA ALA A 73 -90.03 -19.45 66.84
C ALA A 73 -88.96 -20.51 67.15
N ALA A 74 -89.35 -21.65 67.74
CA ALA A 74 -88.43 -22.76 68.01
C ALA A 74 -87.87 -23.37 66.71
N VAL A 75 -88.72 -23.56 65.70
CA VAL A 75 -88.30 -24.02 64.37
C VAL A 75 -87.31 -23.04 63.74
N LEU A 76 -87.61 -21.74 63.76
CA LEU A 76 -86.71 -20.70 63.23
C LEU A 76 -85.36 -20.65 63.96
N LEU A 77 -85.33 -20.89 65.27
CA LEU A 77 -84.08 -20.94 66.06
C LEU A 77 -83.21 -22.16 65.69
N VAL A 78 -83.83 -23.32 65.50
CA VAL A 78 -83.10 -24.54 65.08
C VAL A 78 -82.55 -24.38 63.66
N PHE A 79 -83.34 -23.88 62.72
CA PHE A 79 -82.88 -23.62 61.36
C PHE A 79 -81.82 -22.50 61.29
N GLY A 80 -82.03 -21.40 62.03
CA GLY A 80 -81.09 -20.28 62.08
C GLY A 80 -79.75 -20.66 62.71
N SER A 81 -79.76 -21.46 63.79
CA SER A 81 -78.51 -21.96 64.40
C SER A 81 -77.77 -22.92 63.48
N THR A 82 -78.47 -23.84 62.82
CA THR A 82 -77.86 -24.78 61.86
C THR A 82 -77.23 -24.03 60.69
N TRP A 83 -77.89 -22.99 60.17
CA TRP A 83 -77.36 -22.13 59.12
C TRP A 83 -76.10 -21.38 59.57
N TRP A 84 -76.13 -20.73 60.74
CA TRP A 84 -75.01 -19.96 61.27
C TRP A 84 -73.77 -20.83 61.58
N PHE A 85 -73.96 -22.00 62.22
CA PHE A 85 -72.86 -22.91 62.49
C PHE A 85 -72.28 -23.52 61.21
N ASN A 86 -73.11 -23.74 60.18
CA ASN A 86 -72.62 -24.20 58.88
C ASN A 86 -71.83 -23.09 58.17
N GLU A 87 -72.31 -21.85 58.16
CA GLU A 87 -71.59 -20.70 57.60
C GLU A 87 -70.24 -20.50 58.30
N LYS A 88 -70.18 -20.63 59.63
CA LYS A 88 -68.93 -20.53 60.39
C LYS A 88 -67.94 -21.65 60.04
N LYS A 89 -68.40 -22.91 59.97
CA LYS A 89 -67.55 -24.04 59.56
C LYS A 89 -67.04 -23.89 58.13
N VAL A 90 -67.89 -23.46 57.21
CA VAL A 90 -67.52 -23.17 55.81
C VAL A 90 -66.50 -22.04 55.77
N LYS A 91 -66.67 -20.99 56.57
CA LYS A 91 -65.73 -19.86 56.64
C LYS A 91 -64.38 -20.25 57.23
N ASP A 92 -64.36 -21.06 58.29
CA ASP A 92 -63.11 -21.53 58.90
C ASP A 92 -62.37 -22.51 57.96
N LEU A 93 -63.09 -23.35 57.21
CA LEU A 93 -62.51 -24.17 56.14
C LEU A 93 -61.98 -23.32 54.98
N LEU A 94 -62.71 -22.27 54.57
CA LEU A 94 -62.27 -21.34 53.54
C LEU A 94 -61.00 -20.60 53.96
N ASN A 95 -60.93 -20.09 55.19
CA ASN A 95 -59.72 -19.44 55.70
C ASN A 95 -58.53 -20.41 55.75
N ASN A 96 -58.72 -21.65 56.20
CA ASN A 96 -57.64 -22.66 56.22
C ASN A 96 -57.18 -23.04 54.80
N LEU A 97 -58.11 -23.14 53.85
CA LEU A 97 -57.79 -23.34 52.43
C LEU A 97 -57.06 -22.13 51.84
N GLU A 98 -57.42 -20.91 52.23
CA GLU A 98 -56.77 -19.67 51.81
C GLU A 98 -55.35 -19.56 52.38
N ASP A 99 -55.17 -19.89 53.66
CA ASP A 99 -53.85 -19.96 54.32
C ASP A 99 -52.96 -21.00 53.62
N LYS A 100 -53.47 -22.21 53.39
CA LYS A 100 -52.74 -23.26 52.64
C LYS A 100 -52.43 -22.86 51.20
N ALA A 101 -53.37 -22.21 50.52
CA ALA A 101 -53.13 -21.69 49.17
C ALA A 101 -52.07 -20.59 49.16
N THR A 102 -52.02 -19.77 50.20
CA THR A 102 -51.01 -18.73 50.39
C THR A 102 -49.64 -19.33 50.69
N ASP A 103 -49.57 -20.36 51.54
CA ASP A 103 -48.33 -21.08 51.85
C ASP A 103 -47.76 -21.76 50.60
N ILE A 104 -48.59 -22.51 49.85
CA ILE A 104 -48.18 -23.14 48.58
C ILE A 104 -47.71 -22.08 47.57
N LYS A 105 -48.41 -20.93 47.49
CA LYS A 105 -48.00 -19.83 46.61
C LYS A 105 -46.64 -19.27 47.00
N ASN A 106 -46.37 -19.10 48.30
CA ASN A 106 -45.12 -18.55 48.80
C ASN A 106 -43.96 -19.55 48.62
N GLU A 107 -44.20 -20.84 48.85
CA GLU A 107 -43.24 -21.92 48.62
C GLU A 107 -42.87 -22.00 47.14
N ASN A 108 -43.88 -22.10 46.25
CA ASN A 108 -43.66 -22.10 44.80
C ASN A 108 -42.94 -20.83 44.32
N HIS A 109 -43.28 -19.66 44.87
CA HIS A 109 -42.60 -18.41 44.49
C HIS A 109 -41.13 -18.41 44.91
N THR A 110 -40.83 -18.98 46.07
CA THR A 110 -39.45 -19.11 46.57
C THR A 110 -38.65 -20.10 45.73
N GLU A 111 -39.22 -21.28 45.45
CA GLU A 111 -38.58 -22.29 44.60
C GLU A 111 -38.33 -21.78 43.17
N ILE A 112 -39.32 -21.11 42.56
CA ILE A 112 -39.17 -20.48 41.23
C ILE A 112 -38.06 -19.42 41.27
N LYS A 113 -37.98 -18.62 42.34
CA LYS A 113 -36.96 -17.59 42.48
C LYS A 113 -35.56 -18.21 42.64
N GLU A 114 -35.43 -19.27 43.43
CA GLU A 114 -34.17 -20.00 43.58
C GLU A 114 -33.74 -20.65 42.27
N ASN A 115 -34.65 -21.33 41.56
CA ASN A 115 -34.38 -21.92 40.25
C ASN A 115 -33.97 -20.86 39.22
N ILE A 116 -34.63 -19.69 39.19
CA ILE A 116 -34.24 -18.57 38.32
C ILE A 116 -32.83 -18.07 38.67
N ASN A 117 -32.52 -17.92 39.95
CA ASN A 117 -31.19 -17.46 40.38
C ASN A 117 -30.11 -18.47 40.03
N GLN A 118 -30.38 -19.77 40.22
CA GLN A 118 -29.44 -20.84 39.90
C GLN A 118 -29.22 -20.94 38.39
N LEU A 119 -30.29 -20.99 37.59
CA LEU A 119 -30.21 -20.97 36.13
C LEU A 119 -29.49 -19.72 35.61
N SER A 120 -29.74 -18.55 36.21
CA SER A 120 -29.04 -17.32 35.86
C SER A 120 -27.56 -17.39 36.18
N ALA A 121 -27.17 -18.00 37.31
CA ALA A 121 -25.76 -18.16 37.69
C ALA A 121 -25.05 -19.18 36.78
N GLU A 122 -25.70 -20.30 36.47
CA GLU A 122 -25.19 -21.31 35.53
C GLU A 122 -25.00 -20.70 34.14
N THR A 123 -26.03 -20.04 33.59
CA THR A 123 -25.95 -19.37 32.28
C THR A 123 -24.84 -18.30 32.25
N PHE A 124 -24.64 -17.57 33.34
CA PHE A 124 -23.58 -16.58 33.44
C PHE A 124 -22.19 -17.22 33.49
N ASN A 125 -22.04 -18.35 34.17
CA ASN A 125 -20.79 -19.10 34.21
C ASN A 125 -20.47 -19.69 32.83
N ASP A 126 -21.41 -20.35 32.17
CA ASP A 126 -21.27 -20.88 30.81
C ASP A 126 -20.88 -19.77 29.82
N PHE A 127 -21.52 -18.61 29.91
CA PHE A 127 -21.17 -17.44 29.10
C PHE A 127 -19.74 -16.96 29.35
N ASN A 128 -19.28 -16.94 30.60
CA ASN A 128 -17.92 -16.55 30.93
C ASN A 128 -16.88 -17.59 30.47
N GLU A 129 -17.19 -18.88 30.54
CA GLU A 129 -16.33 -19.94 30.00
C GLU A 129 -16.23 -19.84 28.49
N PHE A 130 -17.36 -19.68 27.80
CA PHE A 130 -17.41 -19.45 26.36
C PHE A 130 -16.62 -18.21 25.94
N LYS A 131 -16.80 -17.09 26.67
CA LYS A 131 -16.04 -15.86 26.44
C LYS A 131 -14.53 -16.09 26.59
N ARG A 132 -14.09 -16.80 27.63
CA ARG A 132 -12.67 -17.13 27.85
C ARG A 132 -12.12 -18.03 26.75
N ALA A 133 -12.89 -19.03 26.32
CA ALA A 133 -12.50 -19.91 25.22
C ALA A 133 -12.29 -19.12 23.91
N LEU A 134 -13.24 -18.24 23.56
CA LEU A 134 -13.09 -17.34 22.41
C LEU A 134 -11.90 -16.40 22.54
N GLU A 135 -11.67 -15.78 23.70
CA GLU A 135 -10.52 -14.90 23.91
C GLU A 135 -9.19 -15.65 23.72
N ASN A 136 -9.11 -16.90 24.15
CA ASN A 136 -7.91 -17.72 23.97
C ASN A 136 -7.71 -18.11 22.51
N GLU A 137 -8.76 -18.57 21.80
CA GLU A 137 -8.68 -18.90 20.38
C GLU A 137 -8.27 -17.68 19.54
N ILE A 138 -8.85 -16.51 19.81
CA ILE A 138 -8.48 -15.26 19.15
C ILE A 138 -7.00 -14.92 19.41
N LYS A 139 -6.51 -15.06 20.66
CA LYS A 139 -5.10 -14.81 20.99
C LYS A 139 -4.17 -15.78 20.26
N GLU A 140 -4.52 -17.06 20.19
CA GLU A 140 -3.75 -18.06 19.47
C GLU A 140 -3.68 -17.73 17.97
N LYS A 141 -4.82 -17.44 17.34
CA LYS A 141 -4.88 -17.04 15.92
C LYS A 141 -4.09 -15.76 15.63
N ILE A 142 -4.14 -14.76 16.51
CA ILE A 142 -3.33 -13.55 16.40
C ILE A 142 -1.83 -13.90 16.46
N ASN A 143 -1.42 -14.81 17.34
CA ASN A 143 -0.03 -15.22 17.46
C ASN A 143 0.45 -16.03 16.25
N GLU A 144 -0.39 -16.91 15.70
CA GLU A 144 -0.11 -17.62 14.44
C GLU A 144 0.09 -16.64 13.28
N LEU A 145 -0.83 -15.68 13.11
CA LEU A 145 -0.73 -14.65 12.08
C LEU A 145 0.52 -13.78 12.24
N LYS A 146 0.90 -13.44 13.47
CA LYS A 146 2.15 -12.71 13.74
C LYS A 146 3.37 -13.52 13.32
N LYS A 147 3.42 -14.83 13.59
CA LYS A 147 4.52 -15.72 13.16
C LYS A 147 4.61 -15.83 11.64
N VAL A 148 3.47 -15.96 10.96
CA VAL A 148 3.44 -15.98 9.49
C VAL A 148 3.92 -14.65 8.93
N SER A 149 3.43 -13.53 9.47
CA SER A 149 3.83 -12.18 9.04
C SER A 149 5.34 -11.93 9.23
N THR A 150 5.93 -12.34 10.36
CA THR A 150 7.37 -12.19 10.58
C THR A 150 8.21 -13.08 9.67
N LYS A 151 7.76 -14.31 9.41
CA LYS A 151 8.40 -15.22 8.44
C LYS A 151 8.37 -14.62 7.04
N SER A 152 7.21 -14.18 6.55
CA SER A 152 7.09 -13.56 5.22
C SER A 152 7.92 -12.29 5.09
N LYS A 153 8.01 -11.46 6.14
CA LYS A 153 8.90 -10.27 6.13
C LYS A 153 10.37 -10.65 6.00
N LYS A 154 10.80 -11.74 6.65
CA LYS A 154 12.17 -12.24 6.55
C LYS A 154 12.45 -12.78 5.14
N GLU A 155 11.56 -13.61 4.62
CA GLU A 155 11.66 -14.17 3.25
C GLU A 155 11.74 -13.06 2.20
N LEU A 156 10.85 -12.06 2.27
CA LEU A 156 10.90 -10.89 1.37
C LEU A 156 12.21 -10.11 1.48
N LYS A 157 12.78 -9.97 2.69
CA LYS A 157 14.07 -9.30 2.89
C LYS A 157 15.21 -10.09 2.25
N ASP A 158 15.22 -11.41 2.44
CA ASP A 158 16.25 -12.30 1.92
C ASP A 158 16.16 -12.37 0.37
N GLU A 159 14.96 -12.49 -0.21
CA GLU A 159 14.72 -12.42 -1.65
C GLU A 159 15.17 -11.09 -2.25
N ASN A 160 14.84 -9.97 -1.60
CA ASN A 160 15.28 -8.65 -2.04
C ASN A 160 16.81 -8.52 -2.00
N GLN A 161 17.46 -9.07 -0.97
CA GLN A 161 18.92 -9.07 -0.87
C GLN A 161 19.57 -9.90 -1.99
N VAL A 162 19.00 -11.06 -2.33
CA VAL A 162 19.45 -11.89 -3.45
C VAL A 162 19.27 -11.15 -4.77
N ALA A 163 18.11 -10.51 -4.98
CA ALA A 163 17.85 -9.71 -6.18
C ALA A 163 18.86 -8.57 -6.34
N ILE A 164 19.11 -7.79 -5.27
CA ILE A 164 20.11 -6.72 -5.26
C ILE A 164 21.50 -7.26 -5.62
N THR A 165 21.90 -8.39 -5.04
CA THR A 165 23.21 -9.01 -5.30
C THR A 165 23.33 -9.47 -6.75
N ASN A 166 22.28 -10.08 -7.31
CA ASN A 166 22.24 -10.49 -8.71
C ASN A 166 22.36 -9.30 -9.66
N TYR A 167 21.64 -8.20 -9.39
CA TYR A 167 21.76 -6.98 -10.19
C TYR A 167 23.14 -6.33 -10.10
N GLN A 168 23.76 -6.31 -8.91
CA GLN A 168 25.13 -5.81 -8.75
C GLN A 168 26.14 -6.64 -9.54
N ASN A 169 26.03 -7.97 -9.52
CA ASN A 169 26.88 -8.85 -10.30
C ASN A 169 26.69 -8.66 -11.81
N LEU A 170 25.45 -8.50 -12.26
CA LEU A 170 25.14 -8.23 -13.67
C LEU A 170 25.74 -6.89 -14.13
N LEU A 171 25.56 -5.83 -13.32
CA LEU A 171 26.15 -4.51 -13.60
C LEU A 171 27.67 -4.56 -13.64
N LYS A 172 28.30 -5.31 -12.72
CA LYS A 172 29.75 -5.51 -12.70
C LYS A 172 30.23 -6.19 -13.98
N SER A 173 29.60 -7.31 -14.36
CA SER A 173 29.95 -8.04 -15.58
C SER A 173 29.77 -7.19 -16.85
N TYR A 174 28.69 -6.40 -16.91
CA TYR A 174 28.45 -5.47 -18.01
C TYR A 174 29.53 -4.39 -18.09
N ASN A 175 29.91 -3.79 -16.95
CA ASN A 175 30.98 -2.79 -16.89
C ASN A 175 32.34 -3.36 -17.29
N GLU A 176 32.68 -4.57 -16.84
CA GLU A 176 33.93 -5.25 -17.23
C GLU A 176 33.97 -5.53 -18.74
N ASN A 177 32.84 -5.95 -19.32
CA ASN A 177 32.71 -6.16 -20.76
C ASN A 177 32.90 -4.85 -21.54
N LEU A 178 32.22 -3.76 -21.13
CA LEU A 178 32.39 -2.45 -21.75
C LEU A 178 33.82 -1.94 -21.68
N GLN A 179 34.48 -2.09 -20.52
CA GLN A 179 35.90 -1.72 -20.37
C GLN A 179 36.81 -2.50 -21.33
N SER A 180 36.57 -3.80 -21.47
CA SER A 180 37.31 -4.64 -22.41
C SER A 180 37.11 -4.19 -23.87
N GLN A 181 35.87 -3.86 -24.26
CA GLN A 181 35.58 -3.33 -25.60
C GLN A 181 36.29 -1.99 -25.86
N ILE A 182 36.23 -1.06 -24.90
CA ILE A 182 36.91 0.24 -24.99
C ILE A 182 38.42 0.05 -25.19
N GLU A 183 39.04 -0.83 -24.41
CA GLU A 183 40.47 -1.09 -24.50
C GLU A 183 40.85 -1.73 -25.84
N ASN A 184 39.99 -2.61 -26.37
CA ASN A 184 40.22 -3.23 -27.67
C ASN A 184 40.12 -2.19 -28.81
N TYR A 185 39.11 -1.31 -28.77
CA TYR A 185 38.98 -0.21 -29.73
C TYR A 185 40.16 0.76 -29.66
N LYS A 186 40.65 1.07 -28.45
CA LYS A 186 41.83 1.92 -28.26
C LYS A 186 43.06 1.31 -28.92
N LYS A 187 43.31 0.02 -28.73
CA LYS A 187 44.43 -0.70 -29.37
C LYS A 187 44.32 -0.72 -30.90
N GLN A 188 43.13 -0.97 -31.43
CA GLN A 188 42.89 -0.93 -32.88
C GLN A 188 43.12 0.46 -33.45
N PHE A 189 42.66 1.50 -32.76
CA PHE A 189 42.86 2.88 -33.16
C PHE A 189 44.35 3.26 -33.16
N GLU A 190 45.09 2.93 -32.11
CA GLU A 190 46.54 3.16 -32.03
C GLU A 190 47.30 2.43 -33.14
N ALA A 191 46.93 1.18 -33.45
CA ALA A 191 47.52 0.42 -34.56
C ALA A 191 47.26 1.11 -35.92
N ASN A 192 46.04 1.57 -36.17
CA ASN A 192 45.68 2.27 -37.40
C ASN A 192 46.42 3.60 -37.54
N VAL A 193 46.52 4.38 -36.46
CA VAL A 193 47.30 5.64 -36.45
C VAL A 193 48.77 5.38 -36.78
N ASN A 194 49.36 4.31 -36.23
CA ASN A 194 50.74 3.94 -36.53
C ASN A 194 50.94 3.52 -37.99
N LEU A 195 49.98 2.78 -38.56
CA LEU A 195 50.00 2.38 -39.97
C LEU A 195 49.92 3.61 -40.89
N ILE A 196 48.95 4.50 -40.65
CA ILE A 196 48.80 5.76 -41.40
C ILE A 196 50.07 6.61 -41.31
N ASN A 197 50.67 6.74 -40.12
CA ASN A 197 51.90 7.49 -39.95
C ASN A 197 53.09 6.87 -40.72
N LYS A 198 53.15 5.55 -40.83
CA LYS A 198 54.17 4.85 -41.62
C LYS A 198 53.96 5.11 -43.11
N GLU A 199 52.73 5.01 -43.60
CA GLU A 199 52.38 5.30 -45.00
C GLU A 199 52.67 6.76 -45.37
N LEU A 200 52.28 7.72 -44.52
CA LEU A 200 52.57 9.14 -44.72
C LEU A 200 54.07 9.43 -44.78
N LYS A 201 54.89 8.76 -43.96
CA LYS A 201 56.35 8.87 -44.05
C LYS A 201 56.87 8.33 -45.37
N GLY A 202 56.34 7.20 -45.85
CA GLY A 202 56.67 6.62 -47.15
C GLY A 202 56.36 7.58 -48.30
N ILE A 203 55.12 8.07 -48.36
CA ILE A 203 54.65 9.03 -49.37
C ILE A 203 55.51 10.31 -49.34
N ASN A 204 55.84 10.84 -48.17
CA ASN A 204 56.67 12.05 -48.07
C ASN A 204 58.09 11.81 -48.59
N GLN A 205 58.69 10.65 -48.31
CA GLN A 205 60.01 10.29 -48.86
C GLN A 205 59.97 10.12 -50.37
N GLU A 206 58.92 9.48 -50.90
CA GLU A 206 58.73 9.32 -52.34
C GLU A 206 58.54 10.67 -53.04
N ASN A 207 57.65 11.52 -52.53
CA ASN A 207 57.43 12.87 -53.05
C ASN A 207 58.72 13.70 -53.04
N LYS A 208 59.54 13.61 -51.98
CA LYS A 208 60.86 14.28 -51.95
C LYS A 208 61.80 13.78 -53.04
N LYS A 209 61.82 12.47 -53.32
CA LYS A 209 62.63 11.89 -54.40
C LYS A 209 62.13 12.35 -55.77
N GLN A 210 60.81 12.31 -56.01
CA GLN A 210 60.19 12.76 -57.26
C GLN A 210 60.43 14.26 -57.49
N LEU A 211 60.25 15.10 -56.46
CA LEU A 211 60.53 16.54 -56.52
C LEU A 211 61.99 16.82 -56.85
N LYS A 212 62.93 16.11 -56.20
CA LYS A 212 64.36 16.25 -56.51
C LYS A 212 64.67 15.85 -57.96
N PHE A 213 64.08 14.75 -58.42
CA PHE A 213 64.24 14.29 -59.80
C PHE A 213 63.72 15.32 -60.82
N HIS A 214 62.48 15.80 -60.66
CA HIS A 214 61.91 16.81 -61.55
C HIS A 214 62.63 18.16 -61.48
N SER A 215 63.04 18.59 -60.28
CA SER A 215 63.86 19.81 -60.12
C SER A 215 65.18 19.71 -60.89
N ASN A 216 65.86 18.57 -60.80
CA ASN A 216 67.08 18.32 -61.55
C ASN A 216 66.81 18.28 -63.07
N GLN A 217 65.70 17.70 -63.52
CA GLN A 217 65.31 17.72 -64.93
C GLN A 217 65.05 19.15 -65.43
N PHE A 218 64.30 19.96 -64.68
CA PHE A 218 64.06 21.35 -65.07
C PHE A 218 65.36 22.16 -65.11
N LYS A 219 66.23 22.00 -64.11
CA LYS A 219 67.54 22.67 -64.10
C LYS A 219 68.38 22.26 -65.31
N ARG A 220 68.39 20.97 -65.64
CA ARG A 220 69.05 20.46 -66.85
C ARG A 220 68.55 21.16 -68.10
N ASP A 221 67.23 21.20 -68.27
CA ASP A 221 66.60 21.71 -69.49
C ASP A 221 66.78 23.23 -69.60
N ILE A 222 66.76 23.98 -68.49
CA ILE A 222 67.07 25.42 -68.45
C ILE A 222 68.50 25.67 -68.90
N LEU A 223 69.48 24.96 -68.33
CA LEU A 223 70.90 25.14 -68.68
C LEU A 223 71.14 24.83 -70.15
N LYS A 224 70.57 23.73 -70.65
CA LYS A 224 70.64 23.35 -72.06
C LYS A 224 70.06 24.42 -72.97
N HIS A 225 68.83 24.86 -72.73
CA HIS A 225 68.19 25.88 -73.56
C HIS A 225 68.92 27.23 -73.50
N ASN A 226 69.45 27.63 -72.34
CA ASN A 226 70.24 28.85 -72.23
C ASN A 226 71.47 28.80 -73.14
N ALA A 227 72.17 27.66 -73.18
CA ALA A 227 73.32 27.47 -74.06
C ALA A 227 72.93 27.50 -75.54
N GLU A 228 71.87 26.77 -75.91
CA GLU A 228 71.35 26.75 -77.29
C GLU A 228 70.90 28.15 -77.76
N ILE A 229 70.20 28.90 -76.91
CA ILE A 229 69.76 30.27 -77.21
C ILE A 229 70.97 31.20 -77.41
N ALA A 230 71.98 31.12 -76.55
CA ALA A 230 73.18 31.93 -76.67
C ALA A 230 73.95 31.61 -77.97
N ALA A 231 74.06 30.33 -78.32
CA ALA A 231 74.67 29.88 -79.57
C ALA A 231 73.91 30.40 -80.79
N LEU A 232 72.57 30.32 -80.78
CA LEU A 232 71.71 30.83 -81.87
C LEU A 232 71.80 32.35 -82.04
N LYS A 233 72.03 33.09 -80.95
CA LYS A 233 72.27 34.54 -80.98
C LYS A 233 73.65 34.92 -81.52
N GLY A 234 74.53 33.94 -81.77
CA GLY A 234 75.88 34.17 -82.26
C GLY A 234 76.86 34.69 -81.20
N ASN A 235 76.50 34.64 -79.92
CA ASN A 235 77.41 35.05 -78.84
C ASN A 235 78.19 33.84 -78.31
N SER A 236 79.33 33.55 -78.94
CA SER A 236 80.09 32.32 -78.71
C SER A 236 80.72 32.22 -77.31
N ASN A 237 81.11 33.32 -76.68
CA ASN A 237 81.61 33.31 -75.28
C ASN A 237 80.49 32.97 -74.30
N ILE A 238 79.34 33.65 -74.39
CA ILE A 238 78.18 33.35 -73.52
C ILE A 238 77.68 31.92 -73.75
N ALA A 239 77.66 31.45 -75.00
CA ALA A 239 77.29 30.08 -75.32
C ALA A 239 78.27 29.06 -74.71
N LEU A 240 79.58 29.33 -74.80
CA LEU A 240 80.62 28.49 -74.21
C LEU A 240 80.39 28.34 -72.71
N MET A 241 80.26 29.45 -71.97
CA MET A 241 80.02 29.41 -70.53
C MET A 241 78.76 28.63 -70.16
N ALA A 242 77.65 28.86 -70.87
CA ALA A 242 76.40 28.15 -70.63
C ALA A 242 76.51 26.64 -70.94
N TYR A 243 77.26 26.23 -71.96
CA TYR A 243 77.53 24.82 -72.24
C TYR A 243 78.47 24.18 -71.19
N LEU A 244 79.39 24.93 -70.59
CA LEU A 244 80.22 24.48 -69.48
C LEU A 244 79.37 24.23 -68.24
N ASP A 245 78.56 25.19 -67.83
CA ASP A 245 77.63 25.07 -66.69
C ASP A 245 76.68 23.88 -66.88
N TYR A 246 76.16 23.72 -68.09
CA TYR A 246 75.33 22.58 -68.45
C TYR A 246 76.09 21.25 -68.31
N SER A 247 77.29 21.16 -68.86
CA SER A 247 78.10 19.93 -68.85
C SER A 247 78.56 19.55 -67.44
N ILE A 248 79.03 20.51 -66.65
CA ILE A 248 79.40 20.28 -65.25
C ILE A 248 78.19 19.78 -64.45
N PHE A 249 77.01 20.40 -64.64
CA PHE A 249 75.78 19.93 -64.00
C PHE A 249 75.40 18.49 -64.39
N LEU A 250 75.62 18.09 -65.64
CA LEU A 250 75.39 16.71 -66.09
C LEU A 250 76.30 15.72 -65.39
N PHE A 251 77.57 16.08 -65.16
CA PHE A 251 78.50 15.28 -64.36
C PHE A 251 78.09 15.20 -62.90
N ASP A 252 77.79 16.33 -62.26
CA ASP A 252 77.32 16.36 -60.86
C ASP A 252 76.02 15.57 -60.65
N SER A 253 75.20 15.45 -61.71
CA SER A 253 73.94 14.70 -61.70
C SER A 253 74.06 13.24 -62.13
N ASN A 254 75.28 12.72 -62.29
CA ASN A 254 75.57 11.35 -62.73
C ASN A 254 74.97 10.99 -64.11
N ASN A 255 74.81 11.98 -64.99
CA ASN A 255 74.27 11.84 -66.35
C ASN A 255 75.39 11.96 -67.41
N HIS A 256 76.54 11.34 -67.15
CA HIS A 256 77.77 11.57 -67.90
C HIS A 256 77.64 11.21 -69.39
N PHE A 257 76.82 10.21 -69.71
CA PHE A 257 76.53 9.78 -71.09
C PHE A 257 76.05 10.90 -72.02
N THR A 258 75.44 11.95 -71.45
CA THR A 258 74.93 13.09 -72.23
C THR A 258 76.05 14.02 -72.68
N PHE A 259 77.21 14.02 -72.01
CA PHE A 259 78.38 14.82 -72.38
C PHE A 259 78.85 14.54 -73.81
N LYS A 260 78.70 13.29 -74.27
CA LYS A 260 78.98 12.87 -75.66
C LYS A 260 78.23 13.70 -76.72
N TYR A 261 77.09 14.30 -76.38
CA TYR A 261 76.34 15.13 -77.31
C TYR A 261 76.72 16.61 -77.20
N VAL A 262 77.14 17.06 -76.03
CA VAL A 262 77.42 18.48 -75.73
C VAL A 262 78.85 18.88 -76.07
N TYR A 263 79.83 17.97 -76.00
CA TYR A 263 81.24 18.32 -76.22
C TYR A 263 81.50 18.93 -77.61
N LYS A 264 80.73 18.53 -78.62
CA LYS A 264 80.84 19.09 -79.97
C LYS A 264 80.42 20.55 -80.01
N ASP A 265 79.40 20.92 -79.25
CA ASP A 265 78.93 22.30 -79.15
C ASP A 265 79.96 23.16 -78.42
N ILE A 266 80.61 22.62 -77.39
CA ILE A 266 81.75 23.28 -76.71
C ILE A 266 82.90 23.53 -77.68
N ILE A 267 83.32 22.52 -78.45
CA ILE A 267 84.37 22.67 -79.47
C ILE A 267 83.97 23.72 -80.52
N ASN A 268 82.72 23.68 -80.99
CA ASN A 268 82.20 24.64 -81.96
C ASN A 268 82.23 26.08 -81.42
N CYS A 269 81.95 26.27 -80.12
CA CYS A 269 82.10 27.57 -79.48
C CYS A 269 83.58 27.98 -79.39
N LEU A 270 84.46 27.09 -78.92
CA LEU A 270 85.90 27.35 -78.80
C LEU A 270 86.55 27.77 -80.12
N ASN A 271 86.15 27.17 -81.24
CA ASN A 271 86.65 27.54 -82.56
C ASN A 271 86.18 28.91 -83.07
N LYS A 272 85.15 29.50 -82.44
CA LYS A 272 84.55 30.78 -82.84
C LYS A 272 84.92 31.94 -81.92
N VAL A 273 85.46 31.66 -80.74
CA VAL A 273 85.89 32.69 -79.79
C VAL A 273 87.33 33.09 -80.06
N GLU A 274 87.65 34.37 -79.96
CA GLU A 274 89.02 34.88 -80.13
C GLU A 274 89.84 34.81 -78.83
N PHE A 275 89.15 34.86 -77.69
CA PHE A 275 89.73 34.84 -76.36
C PHE A 275 88.73 34.20 -75.39
N ILE A 276 89.22 33.74 -74.24
CA ILE A 276 88.42 33.19 -73.14
C ILE A 276 88.58 34.01 -71.86
N TYR A 277 87.54 34.09 -71.06
CA TYR A 277 87.57 34.72 -69.75
C TYR A 277 88.13 33.77 -68.68
N THR A 278 88.52 34.35 -67.53
CA THR A 278 89.11 33.59 -66.42
C THR A 278 88.14 32.55 -65.81
N ASP A 279 86.85 32.86 -65.74
CA ASP A 279 85.80 31.96 -65.26
C ASP A 279 85.51 30.83 -66.27
N GLU A 280 85.48 31.13 -67.56
CA GLU A 280 85.38 30.14 -68.64
C GLU A 280 86.57 29.16 -68.59
N LEU A 281 87.79 29.67 -68.36
CA LEU A 281 88.99 28.85 -68.20
C LEU A 281 88.89 27.93 -66.98
N GLU A 282 88.37 28.42 -65.85
CA GLU A 282 88.13 27.60 -64.65
C GLU A 282 87.09 26.50 -64.93
N GLY A 283 85.99 26.85 -65.61
CA GLY A 283 84.96 25.90 -66.04
C GLY A 283 85.51 24.83 -66.98
N LEU A 284 86.34 25.21 -67.96
CA LEU A 284 87.01 24.29 -68.90
C LEU A 284 87.97 23.34 -68.18
N ASN A 285 88.80 23.86 -67.27
CA ASN A 285 89.70 23.04 -66.47
C ASN A 285 88.94 22.06 -65.58
N THR A 286 87.84 22.51 -64.97
CA THR A 286 86.97 21.68 -64.14
C THR A 286 86.32 20.57 -64.96
N LEU A 287 85.66 20.94 -66.06
CA LEU A 287 84.99 20.00 -66.95
C LEU A 287 85.96 18.97 -67.51
N THR A 288 87.11 19.40 -68.04
CA THR A 288 88.08 18.50 -68.66
C THR A 288 88.75 17.58 -67.65
N LYS A 289 88.85 17.97 -66.38
CA LYS A 289 89.32 17.09 -65.30
C LYS A 289 88.27 16.02 -64.97
N VAL A 290 87.00 16.40 -64.85
CA VAL A 290 85.91 15.47 -64.51
C VAL A 290 85.62 14.52 -65.68
N ALA A 291 85.73 15.00 -66.92
CA ALA A 291 85.48 14.20 -68.11
C ALA A 291 86.69 13.36 -68.57
N GLU A 292 87.88 13.53 -67.98
CA GLU A 292 89.11 12.85 -68.42
C GLU A 292 89.04 11.33 -68.25
N GLU A 293 88.37 10.86 -67.19
CA GLU A 293 88.24 9.44 -66.88
C GLU A 293 87.34 8.71 -67.89
N GLU A 294 86.18 9.29 -68.22
CA GLU A 294 85.19 8.65 -69.09
C GLU A 294 85.30 9.04 -70.57
N TYR A 295 85.78 10.25 -70.86
CA TYR A 295 85.87 10.84 -72.21
C TYR A 295 87.27 11.44 -72.44
N PRO A 296 88.34 10.61 -72.39
CA PRO A 296 89.72 11.11 -72.46
C PRO A 296 90.06 11.77 -73.81
N LYS A 297 89.46 11.29 -74.90
CA LYS A 297 89.73 11.84 -76.24
C LYS A 297 89.13 13.23 -76.40
N GLU A 298 87.86 13.37 -76.05
CA GLU A 298 87.11 14.63 -76.09
C GLU A 298 87.72 15.65 -75.13
N SER A 299 88.06 15.23 -73.91
CA SER A 299 88.72 16.08 -72.91
C SER A 299 90.07 16.60 -73.40
N LYS A 300 90.89 15.75 -74.03
CA LYS A 300 92.17 16.15 -74.60
C LYS A 300 91.99 17.16 -75.73
N GLN A 301 91.02 16.93 -76.62
CA GLN A 301 90.72 17.85 -77.72
C GLN A 301 90.29 19.23 -77.21
N ILE A 302 89.43 19.29 -76.19
CA ILE A 302 89.04 20.56 -75.55
C ILE A 302 90.28 21.25 -74.94
N LYS A 303 91.11 20.51 -74.20
CA LYS A 303 92.37 21.02 -73.59
C LYS A 303 93.35 21.60 -74.61
N GLU A 304 93.44 21.00 -75.79
CA GLU A 304 94.30 21.50 -76.87
C GLU A 304 93.76 22.83 -77.41
N LEU A 305 92.46 22.92 -77.68
CA LEU A 305 91.84 24.11 -78.26
C LEU A 305 91.96 25.35 -77.37
N TYR A 306 91.62 25.26 -76.08
CA TYR A 306 91.60 26.47 -75.25
C TYR A 306 92.99 26.91 -74.77
N LYS A 307 94.02 26.07 -74.88
CA LYS A 307 95.43 26.45 -74.58
C LYS A 307 96.00 27.43 -75.59
N GLU A 308 95.46 27.44 -76.80
CA GLU A 308 95.90 28.31 -77.89
C GLU A 308 95.23 29.69 -77.83
N LEU A 309 94.21 29.88 -77.00
CA LEU A 309 93.42 31.11 -76.90
C LEU A 309 94.01 32.10 -75.87
N GLU A 310 93.89 33.38 -76.15
CA GLU A 310 94.25 34.45 -75.21
C GLU A 310 93.30 34.43 -74.00
N VAL A 311 93.84 34.55 -72.78
CA VAL A 311 93.05 34.60 -71.54
C VAL A 311 92.89 36.06 -71.10
N ARG A 312 91.64 36.50 -70.95
CA ARG A 312 91.30 37.85 -70.47
C ARG A 312 90.65 37.79 -69.09
N LYS A 313 90.91 38.80 -68.27
CA LYS A 313 90.14 39.02 -67.04
C LYS A 313 88.81 39.68 -67.40
N LEU A 314 87.76 39.22 -66.73
CA LEU A 314 86.44 39.85 -66.76
C LEU A 314 86.49 41.31 -66.34
#